data_AF-A0AAE0EDU6-F1
#
_entry.id   AF-A0AAE0EDU6-F1
#
_cell.length_a   1.000
_cell.length_b   1.000
_cell.length_c   1.000
_cell.angle_alpha   90.00
_cell.angle_beta   90.00
_cell.angle_gamma   90.00
#
_symmetry.space_group_name_H-M   'P 1'
#
loop_
_entity.id
_entity.type
_entity.pdbx_description
1 polymer ?
#
loop_
_entity_poly.entity_id
_entity_poly.type
_entity_poly.pdbx_seq_one_letter_code
_entity_poly.pdbx_strand_id
1 'polypeptide(L)'
;MSEREVLSIEEESKQSYEKEKKSEPQQYWPDLQKDLVSLILEKLPWSERLRLSLVCKTWKECFHEIKNTHEFLPWIMCYKWHAINYGRVESICKVADPFAQKCFTVEEEEATNGTEREIFVSAVPCTSSHGWVLFVRFWLVFSREPNVNQTRLN
;
A
#
# COMPACT_ATOMS: atom_id res chain seq x y z
N MET A 1 -14.54 63.17 32.81
CA MET A 1 -14.65 61.88 32.09
C MET A 1 -14.99 60.83 33.12
N SER A 2 -16.13 60.19 32.96
CA SER A 2 -16.77 59.35 33.98
C SER A 2 -16.27 57.90 33.85
N GLU A 3 -16.01 57.21 34.97
CA GLU A 3 -15.66 55.78 35.00
C GLU A 3 -16.66 54.88 34.24
N ARG A 4 -17.88 55.38 34.00
CA ARG A 4 -18.91 54.69 33.21
C ARG A 4 -18.60 54.64 31.71
N GLU A 5 -17.81 55.57 31.17
CA GLU A 5 -17.45 55.59 29.74
C GLU A 5 -16.33 54.56 29.42
N VAL A 6 -15.47 54.25 30.39
CA VAL A 6 -14.38 53.28 30.22
C VAL A 6 -14.89 51.83 30.22
N LEU A 7 -15.89 51.53 31.05
CA LEU A 7 -16.53 50.20 31.09
C LEU A 7 -17.29 49.87 29.81
N SER A 8 -17.89 50.86 29.14
CA SER A 8 -18.60 50.64 27.87
C SER A 8 -17.66 50.29 26.71
N ILE A 9 -16.44 50.84 26.71
CA ILE A 9 -15.43 50.56 25.67
C ILE A 9 -14.78 49.17 25.87
N GLU A 10 -14.62 48.73 27.12
CA GLU A 10 -14.12 47.38 27.43
C GLU A 10 -15.15 46.27 27.16
N GLU A 11 -16.46 46.55 27.28
CA GLU A 11 -17.51 45.61 26.90
C GLU A 11 -17.69 45.50 25.37
N GLU A 12 -17.61 46.61 24.65
CA GLU A 12 -17.66 46.61 23.17
C GLU A 12 -16.44 45.95 22.52
N SER A 13 -15.26 46.06 23.15
CA SER A 13 -14.06 45.38 22.64
C SER A 13 -14.14 43.86 22.83
N LYS A 14 -14.71 43.35 23.93
CA LYS A 14 -14.89 41.89 24.12
C LYS A 14 -15.89 41.29 23.13
N GLN A 15 -16.93 42.01 22.75
CA GLN A 15 -17.85 41.59 21.69
C GLN A 15 -17.23 41.58 20.28
N SER A 16 -16.10 42.25 20.07
CA SER A 16 -15.43 42.28 18.76
C SER A 16 -14.46 41.11 18.54
N TYR A 17 -14.10 40.34 19.57
CA TYR A 17 -13.17 39.21 19.46
C TYR A 17 -13.86 37.83 19.37
N GLU A 18 -15.18 37.77 19.50
CA GLU A 18 -16.00 36.58 19.17
C GLU A 18 -16.53 36.61 17.73
N LYS A 19 -15.91 37.41 16.87
CA LYS A 19 -16.22 37.45 15.44
C LYS A 19 -15.64 36.20 14.75
N GLU A 20 -16.52 35.21 14.61
CA GLU A 20 -16.53 34.21 13.54
C GLU A 20 -15.14 33.68 13.14
N LYS A 21 -14.60 32.74 13.93
CA LYS A 21 -13.95 31.60 13.29
C LYS A 21 -15.02 30.84 12.54
N LYS A 22 -15.34 31.32 11.34
CA LYS A 22 -16.04 30.56 10.31
C LYS A 22 -15.12 29.40 9.99
N SER A 23 -15.22 28.33 10.78
CA SER A 23 -14.62 27.06 10.45
C SER A 23 -15.07 26.77 9.03
N GLU A 24 -14.12 26.73 8.09
CA GLU A 24 -14.35 26.07 6.81
C GLU A 24 -15.14 24.80 7.11
N PRO A 25 -16.21 24.49 6.34
CA PRO A 25 -16.91 23.24 6.55
C PRO A 25 -15.86 22.14 6.42
N GLN A 26 -15.46 21.58 7.57
CA GLN A 26 -14.66 20.37 7.60
C GLN A 26 -15.49 19.40 6.78
N GLN A 27 -15.04 19.11 5.57
CA GLN A 27 -15.67 18.16 4.69
C GLN A 27 -15.52 16.81 5.39
N TYR A 28 -16.50 16.53 6.22
CA TYR A 28 -16.58 15.34 7.01
C TYR A 28 -17.06 14.28 6.02
N TRP A 29 -16.18 13.32 5.72
CA TRP A 29 -16.48 12.20 4.84
C TRP A 29 -17.23 11.01 5.48
N PRO A 30 -17.71 11.00 6.76
CA PRO A 30 -18.33 9.78 7.29
C PRO A 30 -19.71 9.51 6.69
N ASP A 31 -20.35 10.52 6.07
CA ASP A 31 -21.64 10.37 5.40
C ASP A 31 -21.51 10.14 3.89
N LEU A 32 -20.30 9.84 3.40
CA LEU A 32 -20.12 9.47 2.01
C LEU A 32 -20.93 8.21 1.74
N GLN A 33 -21.97 8.36 0.91
CA GLN A 33 -22.88 7.26 0.57
C GLN A 33 -22.10 6.07 0.05
N LYS A 34 -22.50 4.86 0.47
CA LYS A 34 -21.88 3.60 0.08
C LYS A 34 -21.70 3.49 -1.44
N ASP A 35 -22.70 3.93 -2.20
CA ASP A 35 -22.70 3.92 -3.66
C ASP A 35 -21.56 4.77 -4.25
N LEU A 36 -21.26 5.93 -3.64
CA LEU A 36 -20.15 6.78 -4.06
C LEU A 36 -18.79 6.16 -3.72
N VAL A 37 -18.68 5.51 -2.56
CA VAL A 37 -17.46 4.76 -2.19
C VAL A 37 -17.21 3.63 -3.19
N SER A 38 -18.25 2.87 -3.54
CA SER A 38 -18.16 1.81 -4.54
C SER A 38 -17.74 2.35 -5.90
N LEU A 39 -18.33 3.46 -6.36
CA LEU A 39 -17.94 4.12 -7.61
C LEU A 39 -16.47 4.57 -7.61
N ILE A 40 -15.99 5.15 -6.51
CA ILE A 40 -14.57 5.55 -6.38
C ILE A 40 -13.68 4.31 -6.48
N LEU A 41 -13.98 3.26 -5.71
CA LEU A 41 -13.21 2.04 -5.69
C LEU A 41 -13.19 1.37 -7.08
N GLU A 42 -14.32 1.30 -7.78
CA GLU A 42 -14.42 0.73 -9.14
C GLU A 42 -13.50 1.42 -10.16
N LYS A 43 -13.20 2.71 -9.98
CA LYS A 43 -12.30 3.45 -10.88
C LYS A 43 -10.82 3.30 -10.57
N LEU A 44 -10.49 2.75 -9.40
CA LEU A 44 -9.11 2.58 -8.96
C LEU A 44 -8.54 1.20 -9.37
N PRO A 45 -7.22 1.05 -9.52
CA PRO A 45 -6.59 -0.26 -9.67
C PRO A 45 -6.69 -1.05 -8.35
N TRP A 46 -6.62 -2.39 -8.45
CA TRP A 46 -6.80 -3.28 -7.30
C TRP A 46 -5.89 -2.95 -6.10
N SER A 47 -4.63 -2.59 -6.36
CA SER A 47 -3.65 -2.23 -5.32
C SER A 47 -4.10 -1.04 -4.48
N GLU A 48 -4.66 0.00 -5.11
CA GLU A 48 -5.15 1.19 -4.41
C GLU A 48 -6.48 0.89 -3.71
N ARG A 49 -7.37 0.10 -4.33
CA ARG A 49 -8.60 -0.38 -3.67
C ARG A 49 -8.29 -1.14 -2.38
N LEU A 50 -7.30 -2.03 -2.41
CA LEU A 50 -6.89 -2.79 -1.24
C LEU A 50 -6.43 -1.87 -0.11
N ARG A 51 -5.62 -0.86 -0.41
CA ARG A 51 -5.16 0.11 0.60
C ARG A 51 -6.34 0.87 1.21
N LEU A 52 -7.27 1.31 0.38
CA LEU A 52 -8.46 2.04 0.81
C LEU A 52 -9.43 1.18 1.63
N SER A 53 -9.46 -0.14 1.39
CA SER A 53 -10.23 -1.09 2.19
C SER A 53 -9.76 -1.16 3.66
N LEU A 54 -8.56 -0.67 3.96
CA LEU A 54 -8.00 -0.64 5.32
C LEU A 54 -8.40 0.62 6.11
N VAL A 55 -9.05 1.61 5.47
CA VAL A 55 -9.40 2.89 6.11
C VAL A 55 -10.53 2.72 7.12
N CYS A 56 -11.64 2.09 6.74
CA CYS A 56 -12.75 1.80 7.64
C CYS A 56 -13.61 0.62 7.14
N LYS A 57 -14.54 0.16 7.99
CA LYS A 57 -15.40 -1.00 7.71
C LYS A 57 -16.25 -0.82 6.44
N THR A 58 -16.85 0.36 6.24
CA THR A 58 -17.67 0.64 5.05
C THR A 58 -16.88 0.46 3.76
N TRP A 59 -15.65 0.97 3.71
CA TRP A 59 -14.79 0.85 2.54
C TRP A 59 -14.34 -0.61 2.31
N LYS A 60 -14.11 -1.36 3.39
CA LYS A 60 -13.83 -2.79 3.32
C LYS A 60 -15.02 -3.58 2.77
N GLU A 61 -16.23 -3.28 3.19
CA GLU A 61 -17.45 -3.92 2.68
C GLU A 61 -17.64 -3.63 1.19
N CYS A 62 -17.50 -2.37 0.77
CA CYS A 62 -17.56 -1.99 -0.64
C CYS A 62 -16.49 -2.71 -1.47
N PHE A 63 -15.26 -2.84 -0.94
CA PHE A 63 -14.18 -3.58 -1.59
C PHE A 63 -14.55 -5.04 -1.88
N HIS A 64 -15.27 -5.71 -0.98
CA HIS A 64 -15.70 -7.10 -1.17
C HIS A 64 -16.88 -7.26 -2.14
N GLU A 65 -17.72 -6.22 -2.28
CA GLU A 65 -18.86 -6.21 -3.19
C GLU A 65 -18.46 -5.97 -4.64
N ILE A 66 -17.37 -5.24 -4.86
CA ILE A 66 -16.84 -4.96 -6.20
C ILE A 66 -16.29 -6.25 -6.80
N LYS A 67 -16.96 -6.72 -7.86
CA LYS A 67 -16.41 -7.77 -8.71
C LYS A 67 -15.21 -7.22 -9.43
N ASN A 68 -14.02 -7.72 -9.10
CA ASN A 68 -12.83 -7.43 -9.88
C ASN A 68 -13.02 -8.01 -11.27
N THR A 69 -13.35 -7.16 -12.23
CA THR A 69 -13.18 -7.48 -13.65
C THR A 69 -11.70 -7.80 -13.83
N HIS A 70 -11.43 -8.86 -14.59
CA HIS A 70 -10.18 -9.63 -14.66
C HIS A 70 -8.88 -8.86 -14.96
N GLU A 71 -8.93 -7.54 -15.10
CA GLU A 71 -7.91 -6.76 -15.76
C GLU A 71 -6.66 -6.48 -14.90
N PHE A 72 -6.72 -6.57 -13.56
CA PHE A 72 -5.60 -6.08 -12.73
C PHE A 72 -5.38 -6.78 -11.39
N LEU A 73 -5.47 -8.12 -11.33
CA LEU A 73 -4.91 -8.79 -10.16
C LEU A 73 -3.37 -8.76 -10.26
N PRO A 74 -2.66 -8.18 -9.27
CA PRO A 74 -1.21 -8.11 -9.32
C PRO A 74 -0.63 -9.52 -9.26
N TRP A 75 0.48 -9.73 -9.95
CA TRP A 75 1.25 -10.97 -9.85
C TRP A 75 1.67 -11.18 -8.40
N ILE A 76 1.51 -12.40 -7.90
CA ILE A 76 1.76 -12.74 -6.50
C ILE A 76 3.14 -13.37 -6.41
N MET A 77 4.06 -12.73 -5.68
CA MET A 77 5.37 -13.30 -5.39
C MET A 77 5.30 -14.17 -4.12
N CYS A 78 5.67 -15.44 -4.24
CA CYS A 78 5.82 -16.37 -3.12
C CYS A 78 7.31 -16.67 -2.94
N TYR A 79 7.82 -16.47 -1.72
CA TYR A 79 9.24 -16.69 -1.44
C TYR A 79 9.46 -17.46 -0.13
N LYS A 80 10.58 -18.19 -0.09
CA LYS A 80 11.11 -18.83 1.12
C LYS A 80 12.63 -18.82 1.03
N TRP A 81 13.28 -18.22 2.02
CA TRP A 81 14.74 -18.17 2.10
C TRP A 81 15.16 -18.78 3.44
N HIS A 82 15.88 -19.89 3.42
CA HIS A 82 16.33 -20.56 4.64
C HIS A 82 17.77 -21.01 4.50
N ALA A 83 18.62 -20.64 5.46
CA ALA A 83 19.97 -21.17 5.55
C ALA A 83 19.92 -22.64 5.95
N ILE A 84 20.59 -23.49 5.18
CA ILE A 84 20.82 -24.89 5.53
C ILE A 84 22.28 -25.06 5.98
N ASN A 85 22.57 -26.17 6.66
CA ASN A 85 23.93 -26.49 7.09
C ASN A 85 24.90 -26.48 5.90
N TYR A 86 26.17 -26.14 6.16
CA TYR A 86 27.26 -26.06 5.17
C TYR A 86 27.24 -24.85 4.22
N GLY A 87 26.65 -23.72 4.64
CA GLY A 87 26.72 -22.47 3.87
C GLY A 87 25.95 -22.52 2.56
N ARG A 88 24.86 -23.30 2.52
CA ARG A 88 23.95 -23.36 1.37
C ARG A 88 22.62 -22.77 1.80
N VAL A 89 21.83 -22.26 0.84
CA VAL A 89 20.52 -21.66 1.12
C VAL A 89 19.46 -22.42 0.34
N GLU A 90 18.48 -22.96 1.06
CA GLU A 90 17.22 -23.37 0.44
C GLU A 90 16.45 -22.10 0.08
N SER A 91 16.21 -21.93 -1.22
CA SER A 91 15.64 -20.72 -1.75
C SER A 91 14.52 -21.02 -2.74
N ILE A 92 13.32 -20.55 -2.45
CA ILE A 92 12.16 -20.66 -3.33
C ILE A 92 11.74 -19.25 -3.70
N CYS A 93 11.60 -19.01 -5.00
CA CYS A 93 11.05 -17.78 -5.56
C CYS A 93 10.10 -18.16 -6.67
N LYS A 94 8.81 -17.92 -6.46
CA LYS A 94 7.76 -18.18 -7.43
C LYS A 94 6.98 -16.92 -7.67
N VAL A 95 6.55 -16.74 -8.91
CA VAL A 95 5.60 -15.69 -9.27
C VAL A 95 4.36 -16.35 -9.82
N ALA A 96 3.22 -16.08 -9.21
CA ALA A 96 1.94 -16.60 -9.63
C ALA A 96 1.17 -15.52 -10.39
N ASP A 97 0.72 -15.88 -11.59
CA ASP A 97 -0.28 -15.13 -12.32
C ASP A 97 -1.67 -15.59 -11.84
N PRO A 98 -2.38 -14.77 -11.05
CA PRO A 98 -3.71 -15.12 -10.55
C PRO A 98 -4.76 -15.21 -11.66
N PHE A 99 -4.53 -14.57 -12.82
CA PHE A 99 -5.44 -14.66 -13.96
C PHE A 99 -5.25 -15.98 -14.72
N ALA A 100 -4.00 -16.31 -15.07
CA ALA A 100 -3.68 -17.56 -15.75
C ALA A 100 -3.72 -18.79 -14.82
N GLN A 101 -3.92 -18.59 -13.51
CA GLN A 101 -3.80 -19.61 -12.46
C GLN A 101 -2.49 -20.42 -12.57
N LYS A 102 -1.42 -19.74 -12.98
CA LYS A 102 -0.13 -20.35 -13.30
C LYS A 102 0.95 -19.83 -12.37
N CYS A 103 1.80 -20.73 -11.89
CA CYS A 103 2.98 -20.39 -11.10
C CYS A 103 4.25 -20.62 -11.91
N PHE A 104 5.12 -19.62 -11.94
CA PHE A 104 6.43 -19.67 -12.57
C PHE A 104 7.50 -19.67 -11.49
N THR A 105 8.43 -20.62 -11.56
CA THR A 105 9.62 -20.59 -10.70
C THR A 105 10.62 -19.65 -11.35
N VAL A 106 11.17 -18.72 -10.57
CA VAL A 106 12.21 -17.80 -11.04
C VAL A 106 13.53 -18.57 -11.04
N GLU A 107 13.90 -19.04 -12.24
CA GLU A 107 15.18 -19.68 -12.52
C GLU A 107 16.30 -18.62 -12.49
N GLU A 108 17.51 -19.04 -12.11
CA GLU A 108 18.69 -18.17 -12.12
C GLU A 108 19.37 -18.29 -13.47
N GLU A 109 19.51 -17.15 -14.17
CA GLU A 109 20.58 -17.03 -15.16
C GLU A 109 21.89 -17.00 -14.39
N GLU A 110 22.60 -18.13 -14.43
CA GLU A 110 24.01 -18.26 -14.04
C GLU A 110 24.38 -17.60 -12.69
N ALA A 111 23.74 -18.04 -11.60
CA ALA A 111 24.28 -17.80 -10.26
C ALA A 111 25.64 -18.52 -10.16
N THR A 112 26.70 -17.81 -10.54
CA THR A 112 28.07 -18.34 -10.64
C THR A 112 28.57 -18.92 -9.32
N ASN A 113 27.95 -18.56 -8.19
CA ASN A 113 28.12 -19.24 -6.90
C ASN A 113 26.80 -19.13 -6.12
N GLY A 114 26.26 -20.24 -5.61
CA GLY A 114 24.97 -20.29 -4.88
C GLY A 114 24.88 -19.50 -3.55
N THR A 115 25.77 -18.52 -3.34
CA THR A 115 25.84 -17.59 -2.21
C THR A 115 24.99 -16.33 -2.40
N GLU A 116 24.58 -15.99 -3.63
CA GLU A 116 23.86 -14.71 -3.88
C GLU A 116 22.53 -14.61 -3.13
N ARG A 117 21.85 -15.72 -2.85
CA ARG A 117 20.60 -15.72 -2.08
C ARG A 117 20.78 -15.76 -0.57
N GLU A 118 22.01 -15.90 -0.08
CA GLU A 118 22.31 -15.74 1.35
C GLU A 118 21.90 -14.38 1.84
N ILE A 119 22.00 -13.34 1.01
CA ILE A 119 21.63 -11.97 1.38
C ILE A 119 20.14 -11.87 1.77
N PHE A 120 19.28 -12.70 1.17
CA PHE A 120 17.85 -12.73 1.43
C PHE A 120 17.46 -13.57 2.65
N VAL A 121 18.38 -14.34 3.22
CA VAL A 121 18.12 -15.06 4.48
C VAL A 121 17.84 -14.03 5.58
N SER A 122 16.69 -14.17 6.24
CA SER A 122 16.17 -13.21 7.23
C SER A 122 15.82 -11.82 6.68
N ALA A 123 15.82 -11.63 5.37
CA ALA A 123 15.35 -10.40 4.78
C ALA A 123 13.81 -10.36 4.75
N VAL A 124 13.23 -9.20 5.01
CA VAL A 124 11.79 -8.96 5.04
C VAL A 124 11.42 -8.07 3.86
N PRO A 125 10.37 -8.37 3.08
CA PRO A 125 9.88 -7.47 2.05
C PRO A 125 9.32 -6.21 2.70
N CYS A 126 9.66 -5.04 2.16
CA CYS A 126 9.23 -3.77 2.71
C CYS A 126 8.37 -2.95 1.74
N THR A 127 8.71 -2.93 0.45
CA THR A 127 7.94 -2.24 -0.57
C THR A 127 8.07 -2.94 -1.93
N SER A 128 7.12 -2.68 -2.82
CA SER A 128 7.10 -3.19 -4.18
C SER A 128 6.63 -2.11 -5.14
N SER A 129 7.31 -1.98 -6.28
CA SER A 129 7.00 -0.98 -7.32
C SER A 129 7.55 -1.42 -8.67
N HIS A 130 6.79 -1.24 -9.76
CA HIS A 130 7.25 -1.53 -11.12
C HIS A 130 7.83 -2.94 -11.33
N GLY A 131 7.29 -3.95 -10.65
CA GLY A 131 7.80 -5.33 -10.70
C GLY A 131 8.98 -5.60 -9.77
N TRP A 132 9.55 -4.58 -9.15
CA TRP A 132 10.62 -4.72 -8.16
C TRP A 132 10.06 -4.92 -6.77
N VAL A 133 10.72 -5.78 -5.98
CA VAL A 133 10.47 -5.92 -4.54
C VAL A 133 11.73 -5.56 -3.77
N LEU A 134 11.59 -4.63 -2.83
CA LEU A 134 12.65 -4.23 -1.92
C LEU A 134 12.61 -5.09 -0.67
N PHE A 135 13.74 -5.72 -0.37
CA PHE A 135 13.97 -6.49 0.83
C PHE A 135 14.91 -5.72 1.75
N VAL A 136 14.59 -5.72 3.04
CA VAL A 136 15.44 -5.17 4.09
C VAL A 136 15.93 -6.29 4.99
N ARG A 137 17.22 -6.25 5.28
CA ARG A 137 17.87 -7.07 6.30
C ARG A 137 18.58 -6.11 7.24
N PHE A 138 18.67 -6.40 8.54
CA PHE A 138 19.33 -5.49 9.50
C PHE A 138 20.66 -4.97 8.92
N TRP A 139 20.72 -3.65 8.66
CA TRP A 139 21.82 -2.87 8.08
C TRP A 139 22.06 -2.91 6.56
N LEU A 140 21.27 -3.61 5.73
CA LEU A 140 21.43 -3.64 4.26
C LEU A 140 20.08 -3.62 3.50
N VAL A 141 20.03 -2.90 2.39
CA VAL A 141 18.85 -2.73 1.51
C VAL A 141 19.13 -3.37 0.15
N PHE A 142 18.24 -4.23 -0.34
CA PHE A 142 18.40 -4.93 -1.62
C PHE A 142 17.12 -4.92 -2.46
N SER A 143 17.23 -4.71 -3.76
CA SER A 143 16.12 -4.80 -4.72
C SER A 143 16.22 -6.07 -5.54
N ARG A 144 15.09 -6.73 -5.84
CA ARG A 144 15.03 -7.89 -6.73
C ARG A 144 13.97 -7.72 -7.82
N GLU A 145 14.37 -7.99 -9.05
CA GLU A 145 13.47 -8.16 -10.19
C GLU A 145 13.17 -9.65 -10.38
N PRO A 146 11.90 -10.07 -10.48
CA PRO A 146 11.56 -11.40 -10.90
C PRO A 146 11.78 -11.53 -12.41
N ASN A 147 12.92 -12.07 -12.82
CA ASN A 147 13.17 -12.41 -14.21
C ASN A 147 12.30 -13.62 -14.58
N VAL A 148 11.14 -13.36 -15.20
CA VAL A 148 10.24 -14.42 -15.64
C VAL A 148 10.51 -14.65 -17.12
N ASN A 149 11.26 -15.72 -17.41
CA ASN A 149 11.47 -16.20 -18.77
C ASN A 149 10.11 -16.58 -19.37
N GLN A 150 9.52 -15.65 -20.11
CA GLN A 150 8.27 -15.84 -20.81
C GLN A 150 8.61 -16.52 -22.14
N THR A 151 8.58 -17.85 -22.17
CA THR A 151 8.64 -18.59 -23.43
C THR A 151 7.39 -18.23 -24.23
N ARG A 152 7.54 -17.35 -25.23
CA ARG A 152 6.51 -17.09 -26.23
C ARG A 152 6.30 -18.40 -27.00
N LEU A 153 5.15 -19.04 -26.81
CA LEU A 153 4.67 -20.03 -27.76
C LEU A 153 4.06 -19.26 -28.94
N ASN A 154 4.63 -19.50 -30.12
CA ASN A 154 4.16 -19.03 -31.43
C ASN A 154 2.76 -19.58 -31.76
#